data_AF-A0AAN6M975-F1
#
_entry.id   AF-A0AAN6M975-F1
#
_cell.length_a   1.000
_cell.length_b   1.000
_cell.length_c   1.000
_cell.angle_alpha   90.00
_cell.angle_beta   90.00
_cell.angle_gamma   90.00
#
_symmetry.space_group_name_H-M   'P 1'
#
loop_
_entity.id
_entity.type
_entity.pdbx_description
1 polymer ?
#
loop_
_entity_poly.entity_id
_entity_poly.type
_entity_poly.pdbx_seq_one_letter_code
_entity_poly.pdbx_strand_id
1 'polypeptide(L)'
;MGWLLNWNYARVARSVGVSPDRKRGDDLRKFLIERARLDLTWPCTFLTVGMIISWGWVVDTGVNLAAPLVILFLAGFALAGPVSVLTTLLVDLYPMKPGRVSSTFNLTRATFSAVGTAVVQPMI
;
A
#
# COMPACT_ATOMS: atom_id res chain seq x y z
N MET A 1 -12.68 2.53 -13.80
CA MET A 1 -12.28 3.15 -12.50
C MET A 1 -12.31 4.69 -12.50
N GLY A 2 -12.92 5.36 -13.48
CA GLY A 2 -13.07 6.83 -13.47
C GLY A 2 -14.34 7.33 -12.77
N TRP A 3 -15.43 6.55 -12.82
CA TRP A 3 -16.74 7.00 -12.35
C TRP A 3 -16.86 7.07 -10.82
N LEU A 4 -16.31 6.07 -10.10
CA LEU A 4 -16.26 6.10 -8.63
C LEU A 4 -15.47 7.30 -8.09
N LEU A 5 -14.42 7.70 -8.79
CA LEU A 5 -13.58 8.83 -8.41
C LEU A 5 -14.36 10.15 -8.51
N ASN A 6 -15.16 10.32 -9.57
CA ASN A 6 -16.04 11.48 -9.75
C ASN A 6 -17.18 11.52 -8.72
N TRP A 7 -17.73 10.37 -8.33
CA TRP A 7 -18.83 10.34 -7.37
C TRP A 7 -18.37 10.69 -5.95
N ASN A 8 -17.17 10.22 -5.57
CA ASN A 8 -16.58 10.58 -4.28
C ASN A 8 -16.09 12.05 -4.28
N TYR A 9 -15.59 12.55 -5.42
CA TYR A 9 -15.26 13.97 -5.62
C TYR A 9 -16.47 14.89 -5.38
N ALA A 10 -17.63 14.55 -5.95
CA ALA A 10 -18.85 15.33 -5.76
C ALA A 10 -19.34 15.35 -4.31
N ARG A 11 -19.12 14.26 -3.57
CA ARG A 11 -19.48 14.14 -2.16
C ARG A 11 -18.57 14.98 -1.26
N VAL A 12 -17.26 14.89 -1.47
CA VAL A 12 -16.28 15.61 -0.63
C VAL A 12 -16.27 17.11 -0.94
N ALA A 13 -16.44 17.50 -2.20
CA ALA A 13 -16.54 18.91 -2.60
C ALA A 13 -17.75 19.62 -1.95
N ARG A 14 -18.87 18.91 -1.76
CA ARG A 14 -20.03 19.44 -1.02
C ARG A 14 -19.78 19.57 0.48
N SER A 15 -18.96 18.71 1.07
CA SER A 15 -18.71 18.73 2.52
C SER A 15 -17.72 19.83 2.98
N VAL A 16 -16.88 20.36 2.08
CA VAL A 16 -15.80 21.30 2.45
C VAL A 16 -16.05 22.74 1.95
N GLY A 17 -17.11 23.00 1.16
CA GLY A 17 -17.55 24.37 0.85
C GLY A 17 -16.54 25.25 0.08
N VAL A 18 -15.70 24.65 -0.77
CA VAL A 18 -14.59 25.36 -1.43
C VAL A 18 -15.01 25.87 -2.82
N SER A 19 -15.00 27.20 -2.99
CA SER A 19 -15.07 27.90 -4.27
C SER A 19 -13.80 27.65 -5.12
N PRO A 20 -13.93 27.59 -6.47
CA PRO A 20 -12.92 27.03 -7.36
C PRO A 20 -11.75 28.01 -7.61
N ASP A 21 -10.81 28.11 -6.67
CA ASP A 21 -9.56 28.83 -6.89
C ASP A 21 -8.47 27.88 -7.42
N ARG A 22 -8.15 28.05 -8.70
CA ARG A 22 -7.54 27.06 -9.60
C ARG A 22 -6.09 26.67 -9.26
N LYS A 23 -5.40 27.44 -8.42
CA LYS A 23 -4.04 27.12 -7.93
C LYS A 23 -4.01 26.39 -6.58
N ARG A 24 -5.06 26.52 -5.76
CA ARG A 24 -5.20 25.80 -4.47
C ARG A 24 -5.93 24.46 -4.64
N GLY A 25 -6.69 24.33 -5.72
CA GLY A 25 -7.35 23.08 -6.11
C GLY A 25 -6.40 21.96 -6.56
N ASP A 26 -5.17 22.27 -6.99
CA ASP A 26 -4.21 21.25 -7.48
C ASP A 26 -3.49 20.55 -6.31
N ASP A 27 -3.11 21.30 -5.26
CA ASP A 27 -2.59 20.72 -4.01
C ASP A 27 -3.68 19.98 -3.23
N LEU A 28 -4.92 20.49 -3.21
CA LEU A 28 -6.04 19.74 -2.63
C LEU A 28 -6.40 18.49 -3.45
N ARG A 29 -6.26 18.52 -4.78
CA ARG A 29 -6.44 17.33 -5.63
C ARG A 29 -5.44 16.24 -5.27
N LYS A 30 -4.17 16.61 -5.06
CA LYS A 30 -3.14 15.67 -4.61
C LYS A 30 -3.48 15.11 -3.24
N PHE A 31 -3.79 15.95 -2.25
CA PHE A 31 -4.19 15.50 -0.91
C PHE A 31 -5.42 14.58 -0.90
N LEU A 32 -6.42 14.88 -1.73
CA LEU A 32 -7.64 14.06 -1.85
C LEU A 32 -7.38 12.72 -2.53
N ILE A 33 -6.48 12.67 -3.53
CA ILE A 33 -6.10 11.42 -4.18
C ILE A 33 -5.22 10.56 -3.29
N GLU A 34 -4.34 11.20 -2.50
CA GLU A 34 -3.54 10.53 -1.47
C GLU A 34 -4.47 9.92 -0.43
N ARG A 35 -5.43 10.69 0.10
CA ARG A 35 -6.39 10.21 1.11
C ARG A 35 -7.29 9.10 0.56
N ALA A 36 -7.80 9.23 -0.67
CA ALA A 36 -8.62 8.20 -1.30
C ALA A 36 -7.85 6.90 -1.57
N ARG A 37 -6.55 6.98 -1.87
CA ARG A 37 -5.67 5.80 -2.03
C ARG A 37 -5.23 5.22 -0.69
N LEU A 38 -5.01 6.05 0.32
CA LEU A 38 -4.71 5.63 1.69
C LEU A 38 -5.87 4.86 2.30
N ASP A 39 -7.11 5.35 2.14
CA ASP A 39 -8.32 4.69 2.64
C ASP A 39 -8.53 3.29 2.03
N LEU A 40 -8.06 3.05 0.79
CA LEU A 40 -8.09 1.72 0.16
C LEU A 40 -6.86 0.88 0.50
N THR A 41 -5.71 1.52 0.75
CA THR A 41 -4.48 0.85 1.19
C THR A 41 -4.65 0.19 2.55
N TRP A 42 -5.27 0.88 3.53
CA TRP A 42 -5.50 0.36 4.88
C TRP A 42 -6.19 -1.01 4.92
N PRO A 43 -7.38 -1.22 4.30
CA PRO A 43 -8.04 -2.51 4.32
C PRO A 43 -7.24 -3.60 3.59
N CYS A 44 -6.55 -3.27 2.49
CA CYS A 44 -5.65 -4.21 1.82
C CYS A 44 -4.48 -4.62 2.74
N THR A 45 -3.89 -3.69 3.48
CA THR A 45 -2.82 -3.98 4.44
C THR A 45 -3.33 -4.87 5.58
N PHE A 46 -4.49 -4.58 6.17
CA PHE A 46 -5.09 -5.44 7.19
C PHE A 46 -5.37 -6.85 6.66
N LEU A 47 -5.85 -6.95 5.41
CA LEU A 47 -6.06 -8.23 4.75
C LEU A 47 -4.73 -8.99 4.59
N THR A 48 -3.65 -8.33 4.12
CA THR A 48 -2.33 -8.96 4.01
C THR A 48 -1.82 -9.46 5.35
N VAL A 49 -1.97 -8.67 6.42
CA VAL A 49 -1.58 -9.08 7.78
C VAL A 49 -2.38 -10.31 8.23
N GLY A 50 -3.70 -10.31 8.02
CA GLY A 50 -4.53 -11.47 8.33
C GLY A 50 -4.12 -12.73 7.57
N MET A 51 -3.75 -12.59 6.29
CA MET A 51 -3.26 -13.70 5.47
C MET A 51 -1.91 -14.22 5.98
N ILE A 52 -0.99 -13.35 6.40
CA ILE A 52 0.32 -13.75 6.97
C ILE A 52 0.13 -14.52 8.29
N ILE A 53 -0.76 -14.06 9.16
CA ILE A 53 -1.08 -14.77 10.41
C ILE A 53 -1.68 -16.15 10.11
N SER A 54 -2.62 -16.20 9.18
CA SER A 54 -3.25 -17.45 8.73
C SER A 54 -2.22 -18.41 8.14
N TRP A 55 -1.26 -17.89 7.36
CA TRP A 55 -0.15 -18.67 6.81
C TRP A 55 0.71 -19.30 7.91
N GLY A 56 1.08 -18.53 8.94
CA GLY A 56 1.87 -19.04 10.07
C GLY A 56 1.18 -20.21 10.79
N TRP A 57 -0.13 -20.11 11.02
CA TRP A 57 -0.92 -21.21 11.60
C TRP A 57 -1.03 -22.43 10.69
N VAL A 58 -1.22 -22.24 9.38
CA VAL A 58 -1.32 -23.37 8.44
C VAL A 58 0.02 -24.12 8.32
N VAL A 59 1.14 -23.39 8.42
CA VAL A 59 2.48 -23.99 8.45
C VAL A 59 2.71 -24.77 9.75
N ASP A 60 2.33 -24.21 10.90
CA ASP A 60 2.46 -24.88 12.21
C ASP A 60 1.61 -26.16 12.33
N THR A 61 0.41 -26.15 11.74
CA THR A 61 -0.50 -27.31 11.74
C THR A 61 -0.11 -28.43 10.75
N GLY A 62 0.93 -28.24 9.93
CA GLY A 62 1.46 -29.28 9.05
C GLY A 62 0.51 -29.71 7.92
N VAL A 63 -0.41 -28.84 7.50
CA VAL A 63 -1.41 -29.14 6.46
C VAL A 63 -0.78 -29.12 5.06
N ASN A 64 -1.46 -29.75 4.11
CA ASN A 64 -1.11 -29.86 2.69
C ASN A 64 -0.45 -28.58 2.11
N LEU A 65 0.72 -28.72 1.46
CA LEU A 65 1.58 -27.64 0.95
C LEU A 65 0.84 -26.62 0.04
N ALA A 66 -0.23 -27.07 -0.61
CA ALA A 66 -1.09 -26.24 -1.45
C ALA A 66 -1.74 -25.08 -0.68
N ALA A 67 -2.10 -25.26 0.60
CA ALA A 67 -2.79 -24.24 1.39
C ALA A 67 -1.88 -23.02 1.70
N PRO A 68 -0.63 -23.20 2.21
CA PRO A 68 0.33 -22.09 2.35
C PRO A 68 0.58 -21.32 1.05
N LEU A 69 0.67 -22.03 -0.08
CA LEU A 69 0.91 -21.43 -1.40
C LEU A 69 -0.23 -20.50 -1.84
N VAL A 70 -1.48 -20.92 -1.67
CA VAL A 70 -2.66 -20.11 -2.01
C VAL A 70 -2.75 -18.88 -1.10
N ILE A 71 -2.48 -19.03 0.20
CA ILE A 71 -2.48 -17.90 1.14
C ILE A 71 -1.39 -16.89 0.79
N LEU A 72 -0.18 -17.37 0.43
CA LEU A 72 0.92 -16.51 0.02
C LEU A 72 0.60 -15.76 -1.28
N PHE A 73 -0.08 -16.41 -2.23
CA PHE A 73 -0.56 -15.77 -3.46
C PHE A 73 -1.54 -14.63 -3.16
N LEU A 74 -2.53 -14.87 -2.30
CA LEU A 74 -3.51 -13.84 -1.91
C LEU A 74 -2.86 -12.71 -1.12
N ALA A 75 -1.93 -13.01 -0.21
CA ALA A 75 -1.17 -12.02 0.54
C ALA A 75 -0.33 -11.13 -0.41
N GLY A 76 0.35 -11.74 -1.38
CA GLY A 76 1.14 -11.02 -2.40
C GLY A 76 0.27 -10.12 -3.28
N PHE A 77 -0.90 -10.61 -3.70
CA PHE A 77 -1.86 -9.82 -4.46
C PHE A 77 -2.36 -8.61 -3.66
N ALA A 78 -2.72 -8.82 -2.39
CA ALA A 78 -3.16 -7.74 -1.50
C ALA A 78 -2.05 -6.71 -1.20
N LEU A 79 -0.78 -7.14 -1.17
CA LEU A 79 0.38 -6.27 -0.91
C LEU A 79 0.77 -5.40 -2.12
N ALA A 80 0.49 -5.86 -3.34
CA ALA A 80 0.88 -5.15 -4.57
C ALA A 80 0.30 -3.73 -4.63
N GLY A 81 -0.98 -3.56 -4.27
CA GLY A 81 -1.65 -2.25 -4.27
C GLY A 81 -0.96 -1.21 -3.37
N PRO A 82 -0.81 -1.46 -2.06
CA PRO A 82 -0.09 -0.60 -1.12
C PRO A 82 1.30 -0.18 -1.61
N VAL A 83 2.09 -1.15 -2.10
CA VAL A 83 3.47 -0.89 -2.56
C VAL A 83 3.50 -0.01 -3.80
N SER A 84 2.59 -0.25 -4.76
CA SER A 84 2.45 0.60 -5.94
C SER A 84 2.04 2.02 -5.56
N VAL A 85 1.05 2.19 -4.66
CA VAL A 85 0.61 3.50 -4.19
C VAL A 85 1.75 4.26 -3.52
N LEU A 86 2.49 3.61 -2.62
CA LEU A 86 3.64 4.20 -1.94
C LEU A 86 4.70 4.67 -2.93
N THR A 87 5.08 3.80 -3.87
CA THR A 87 6.12 4.11 -4.87
C THR A 87 5.72 5.28 -5.76
N THR A 88 4.46 5.31 -6.21
CA THR A 88 3.93 6.42 -7.00
C THR A 88 3.89 7.71 -6.18
N LEU A 89 3.42 7.68 -4.94
CA LEU A 89 3.34 8.84 -4.06
C LEU A 89 4.71 9.43 -3.75
N LEU A 90 5.70 8.57 -3.52
CA LEU A 90 7.10 8.96 -3.30
C LEU A 90 7.68 9.69 -4.52
N VAL A 91 7.37 9.23 -5.73
CA VAL A 91 7.78 9.90 -6.98
C VAL A 91 7.01 11.22 -7.18
N ASP A 92 5.71 11.23 -6.88
CA ASP A 92 4.85 12.41 -7.00
C ASP A 92 5.25 13.53 -6.02
N LEU A 93 5.73 13.16 -4.82
CA LEU A 93 6.19 14.10 -3.78
C LEU A 93 7.60 14.65 -4.07
N TYR A 94 8.44 13.87 -4.76
CA TYR A 94 9.82 14.24 -5.11
C TYR A 94 10.10 14.14 -6.62
N PRO A 95 9.39 14.92 -7.46
CA PRO A 95 9.46 14.80 -8.92
C PRO A 95 10.83 15.20 -9.49
N MET A 96 11.62 15.99 -8.76
CA MET A 96 12.95 16.42 -9.20
C MET A 96 13.99 15.29 -9.20
N LYS A 97 13.80 14.22 -8.42
CA LYS A 97 14.84 13.19 -8.20
C LYS A 97 14.25 11.77 -7.99
N PRO A 98 13.43 11.25 -8.94
CA PRO A 98 12.70 9.98 -8.80
C PRO A 98 13.62 8.77 -8.64
N GLY A 99 14.79 8.76 -9.30
CA GLY A 99 15.76 7.68 -9.19
C GLY A 99 16.30 7.50 -7.77
N ARG A 100 16.55 8.59 -7.04
CA ARG A 100 17.04 8.51 -5.66
C ARG A 100 15.98 7.96 -4.72
N VAL A 101 14.75 8.37 -4.93
CA VAL A 101 13.60 7.96 -4.14
C VAL A 101 13.35 6.46 -4.29
N SER A 102 13.37 5.94 -5.52
CA SER A 102 13.23 4.51 -5.79
C SER A 102 14.36 3.67 -5.15
N SER A 103 15.61 4.13 -5.26
CA SER A 103 16.75 3.46 -4.61
C SER A 103 16.63 3.42 -3.10
N THR A 104 16.22 4.52 -2.45
CA THR A 104 16.01 4.56 -1.00
C THR A 104 14.85 3.66 -0.57
N PHE A 105 13.76 3.62 -1.35
CA PHE A 105 12.63 2.73 -1.07
C PHE A 105 13.04 1.25 -1.15
N ASN A 106 13.74 0.87 -2.21
CA ASN A 106 14.23 -0.50 -2.38
C ASN A 106 15.28 -0.88 -1.32
N LEU A 107 16.18 0.05 -0.96
CA LEU A 107 17.15 -0.14 0.11
C LEU A 107 16.45 -0.39 1.45
N THR A 108 15.50 0.47 1.81
CA THR A 108 14.71 0.34 3.04
C THR A 108 14.04 -1.02 3.09
N ARG A 109 13.34 -1.40 2.00
CA ARG A 109 12.67 -2.70 1.90
C ARG A 109 13.64 -3.86 2.12
N ALA A 110 14.79 -3.85 1.44
CA ALA A 110 15.80 -4.88 1.56
C ALA A 110 16.39 -4.96 2.98
N THR A 111 16.66 -3.82 3.61
CA THR A 111 17.16 -3.76 4.99
C THR A 111 16.14 -4.36 5.96
N PHE A 112 14.86 -4.00 5.85
CA PHE A 112 13.82 -4.58 6.70
C PHE A 112 13.67 -6.09 6.48
N SER A 113 13.72 -6.56 5.24
CA SER A 113 13.71 -7.99 4.93
C SER A 113 14.93 -8.70 5.52
N ALA A 114 16.13 -8.14 5.38
CA ALA A 114 17.35 -8.71 5.91
C ALA A 114 17.33 -8.79 7.45
N VAL A 115 16.89 -7.72 8.12
CA VAL A 115 16.71 -7.71 9.58
C VAL A 115 15.68 -8.75 10.02
N GLY A 116 14.54 -8.84 9.32
CA GLY A 116 13.53 -9.85 9.60
C GLY A 116 14.08 -11.28 9.48
N THR A 117 14.80 -11.57 8.40
CA THR A 117 15.44 -12.87 8.21
C THR A 117 16.51 -13.15 9.27
N ALA A 118 17.33 -12.16 9.63
CA ALA A 118 18.36 -12.31 10.65
C ALA A 118 17.79 -12.63 12.05
N VAL A 119 16.59 -12.12 12.37
CA VAL A 119 15.87 -12.42 13.61
C VAL A 119 15.23 -13.81 13.59
N VAL A 120 14.71 -14.24 12.43
CA VAL A 120 14.02 -15.53 12.29
C VAL A 120 15.00 -16.70 12.14
N GLN A 121 16.14 -16.51 11.47
CA GLN A 121 17.16 -17.54 11.28
C GLN A 121 17.57 -18.31 12.56
N PRO A 122 17.81 -17.68 13.72
CA PRO A 122 18.15 -18.40 14.96
C PRO A 122 16.95 -19.05 15.65
N MET A 123 15.71 -18.78 15.23
CA MET A 123 14.50 -19.40 15.78
C MET A 123 14.12 -20.73 15.07
N ILE A 124 14.70 -20.97 13.90
CA ILE A 124 14.57 -22.22 13.12
C ILE A 124 15.70 -23.17 13.54
#